data_AF-A0A0P7CJ85-F1
#
_entry.id   AF-A0A0P7CJ85-F1
#
_cell.length_a   1.000
_cell.length_b   1.000
_cell.length_c   1.000
_cell.angle_alpha   90.00
_cell.angle_beta   90.00
_cell.angle_gamma   90.00
#
_symmetry.space_group_name_H-M   'P 1'
#
loop_
_entity.id
_entity.type
_entity.pdbx_description
1 polymer ?
#
loop_
_entity_poly.entity_id
_entity_poly.type
_entity_poly.pdbx_seq_one_letter_code
_entity_poly.pdbx_strand_id
1 'polypeptide(L)'
;MNSETVVLVEDITARVQRAVRAGDYPAIVGLHGERRLILSDYDYLISWATGLEFEIRTAAKAQANATHRWVFAVAQVWYDDGDTIQARPLHTAPLQPGEIETISWMSYDADDGIDYGRVQFARRPDGEPVFDDAEYFAEPMQPLNRLPGSAMHRLLVAGIPDLAAALPQR
;
A
#
# COMPACT_ATOMS: atom_id res chain seq x y z
N MET A 1 0.45 15.86 -4.74
CA MET A 1 -0.76 15.12 -5.14
C MET A 1 -1.84 15.97 -5.82
N ASN A 2 -2.15 15.68 -7.08
CA ASN A 2 -3.33 16.20 -7.79
C ASN A 2 -4.65 15.55 -7.35
N SER A 3 -5.78 16.17 -7.74
CA SER A 3 -7.13 15.75 -7.35
C SER A 3 -7.50 14.34 -7.79
N GLU A 4 -7.01 13.87 -8.94
CA GLU A 4 -7.34 12.53 -9.42
C GLU A 4 -6.61 11.45 -8.62
N THR A 5 -5.38 11.73 -8.19
CA THR A 5 -4.64 10.86 -7.27
C THR A 5 -5.26 10.84 -5.88
N VAL A 6 -5.75 11.98 -5.37
CA VAL A 6 -6.53 12.03 -4.12
C VAL A 6 -7.74 11.10 -4.19
N VAL A 7 -8.54 11.19 -5.24
CA VAL A 7 -9.73 10.34 -5.44
C VAL A 7 -9.36 8.85 -5.48
N LEU A 8 -8.21 8.50 -6.07
CA LEU A 8 -7.73 7.12 -6.08
C LEU A 8 -7.28 6.68 -4.68
N VAL A 9 -6.58 7.55 -3.92
CA VAL A 9 -6.18 7.26 -2.53
C VAL A 9 -7.41 7.00 -1.67
N GLU A 10 -8.43 7.86 -1.76
CA GLU A 10 -9.69 7.70 -1.04
C GLU A 10 -10.41 6.39 -1.38
N ASP A 11 -10.53 6.03 -2.67
CA ASP A 11 -11.17 4.76 -3.05
C ASP A 11 -10.39 3.54 -2.54
N ILE A 12 -9.07 3.53 -2.70
CA ILE A 12 -8.25 2.38 -2.30
C ILE A 12 -8.20 2.24 -0.78
N THR A 13 -8.00 3.33 -0.05
CA THR A 13 -8.04 3.30 1.42
C THR A 13 -9.43 2.90 1.92
N ALA A 14 -10.53 3.41 1.35
CA ALA A 14 -11.89 2.99 1.71
C ALA A 14 -12.15 1.49 1.45
N ARG A 15 -11.51 0.89 0.44
CA ARG A 15 -11.55 -0.58 0.22
C ARG A 15 -10.80 -1.33 1.32
N VAL A 16 -9.63 -0.85 1.72
CA VAL A 16 -8.88 -1.44 2.84
C VAL A 16 -9.69 -1.30 4.14
N GLN A 17 -10.28 -0.13 4.42
CA GLN A 17 -11.15 0.07 5.58
C GLN A 17 -12.31 -0.93 5.62
N ARG A 18 -12.95 -1.22 4.47
CA ARG A 18 -14.00 -2.23 4.38
C ARG A 18 -13.47 -3.63 4.68
N ALA A 19 -12.28 -3.98 4.19
CA ALA A 19 -11.66 -5.27 4.50
C ALA A 19 -11.33 -5.38 6.01
N VAL A 20 -10.77 -4.33 6.61
CA VAL A 20 -10.46 -4.29 8.05
C VAL A 20 -11.73 -4.46 8.91
N ARG A 21 -12.85 -3.84 8.53
CA ARG A 21 -14.16 -4.06 9.19
C ARG A 21 -14.64 -5.51 9.07
N ALA A 22 -14.32 -6.19 7.98
CA ALA A 22 -14.63 -7.61 7.79
C ALA A 22 -13.65 -8.55 8.52
N GLY A 23 -12.61 -8.01 9.16
CA GLY A 23 -11.57 -8.80 9.84
C GLY A 23 -10.42 -9.26 8.92
N ASP A 24 -10.38 -8.75 7.69
CA ASP A 24 -9.35 -9.05 6.69
C ASP A 24 -8.29 -7.94 6.61
N TYR A 25 -7.08 -8.29 6.16
CA TYR A 25 -5.95 -7.35 6.09
C TYR A 25 -5.20 -7.42 4.74
N PRO A 26 -5.88 -7.31 3.58
CA PRO A 26 -5.21 -7.40 2.30
C PRO A 26 -4.37 -6.16 2.01
N ALA A 27 -3.31 -6.33 1.21
CA ALA A 27 -2.82 -5.23 0.39
C ALA A 27 -3.77 -5.04 -0.79
N ILE A 28 -4.09 -3.78 -1.12
CA ILE A 28 -4.94 -3.43 -2.25
C ILE A 28 -4.21 -2.39 -3.10
N VAL A 29 -4.19 -2.61 -4.41
CA VAL A 29 -3.58 -1.71 -5.39
C VAL A 29 -4.61 -1.27 -6.41
N GLY A 30 -4.77 0.04 -6.55
CA GLY A 30 -5.48 0.67 -7.65
C GLY A 30 -4.52 1.07 -8.76
N LEU A 31 -4.77 0.63 -9.98
CA LEU A 31 -3.99 0.99 -11.17
C LEU A 31 -4.87 1.78 -12.13
N HIS A 32 -4.37 2.92 -12.60
CA HIS A 32 -5.00 3.74 -13.61
C HIS A 32 -4.07 3.89 -14.82
N GLY A 33 -4.51 3.31 -15.94
CA GLY A 33 -3.84 3.30 -17.23
C GLY A 33 -4.87 3.27 -18.34
N GLU A 34 -4.71 2.37 -19.32
CA GLU A 34 -5.74 2.10 -20.34
C GLU A 34 -7.08 1.70 -19.71
N ARG A 35 -7.03 0.99 -18.57
CA ARG A 35 -8.18 0.62 -17.77
C ARG A 35 -7.90 0.89 -16.30
N ARG A 36 -8.98 1.03 -15.52
CA ARG A 36 -8.90 1.00 -14.06
C ARG A 36 -8.90 -0.45 -13.60
N LEU A 37 -7.84 -0.88 -12.91
CA LEU A 37 -7.73 -2.22 -12.34
C LEU A 37 -7.57 -2.11 -10.82
N ILE A 38 -8.19 -3.04 -10.08
CA ILE A 38 -7.99 -3.20 -8.64
C ILE A 38 -7.44 -4.60 -8.40
N LEU A 39 -6.29 -4.70 -7.75
CA LEU A 39 -5.65 -5.95 -7.37
C LEU A 39 -5.59 -6.03 -5.85
N SER A 40 -5.73 -7.22 -5.29
CA SER A 40 -5.65 -7.44 -3.85
C SER A 40 -4.91 -8.73 -3.52
N ASP A 41 -4.21 -8.75 -2.39
CA ASP A 41 -3.50 -9.92 -1.90
C ASP A 41 -3.59 -10.00 -0.37
N TYR A 42 -4.17 -11.09 0.12
CA TYR A 42 -4.45 -11.33 1.55
C TYR A 42 -3.23 -11.91 2.28
N ASP A 43 -2.26 -12.45 1.54
CA ASP A 43 -1.05 -13.06 2.06
C ASP A 43 0.14 -12.09 2.10
N TYR A 44 -0.07 -10.85 1.62
CA TYR A 44 0.96 -9.83 1.43
C TYR A 44 1.84 -9.61 2.68
N LEU A 45 1.23 -9.61 3.86
CA LEU A 45 1.92 -9.36 5.12
C LEU A 45 2.42 -10.63 5.84
N ILE A 46 2.19 -11.82 5.29
CA ILE A 46 2.64 -13.08 5.92
C ILE A 46 4.16 -13.17 5.92
N SER A 47 4.81 -12.80 4.82
CA SER A 47 6.26 -12.86 4.69
C SER A 47 6.76 -11.86 3.64
N TRP A 48 8.06 -11.59 3.67
CA TRP A 48 8.69 -10.81 2.62
C TRP A 48 8.53 -11.44 1.23
N ALA A 49 8.56 -12.77 1.13
CA ALA A 49 8.46 -13.48 -0.14
C ALA A 49 7.07 -13.31 -0.78
N THR A 50 6.00 -13.43 0.02
CA THR A 50 4.61 -13.23 -0.45
C THR A 50 4.37 -11.78 -0.87
N GLY A 51 4.87 -10.83 -0.08
CA GLY A 51 4.79 -9.40 -0.42
C GLY A 51 5.51 -9.05 -1.72
N LEU A 52 6.74 -9.54 -1.90
CA LEU A 52 7.52 -9.31 -3.12
C LEU A 52 6.83 -9.93 -4.34
N GLU A 53 6.30 -11.14 -4.22
CA GLU A 53 5.59 -11.80 -5.31
C GLU A 53 4.38 -10.99 -5.79
N PHE A 54 3.59 -10.46 -4.85
CA PHE A 54 2.44 -9.62 -5.20
C PHE A 54 2.85 -8.32 -5.90
N GLU A 55 3.88 -7.64 -5.40
CA GLU A 55 4.38 -6.40 -6.01
C GLU A 55 4.93 -6.63 -7.41
N ILE A 56 5.63 -7.75 -7.61
CA ILE A 56 6.11 -8.19 -8.93
C ILE A 56 4.95 -8.40 -9.90
N ARG A 57 3.92 -9.19 -9.51
CA ARG A 57 2.75 -9.45 -10.36
C ARG A 57 1.99 -8.17 -10.67
N THR A 58 1.86 -7.28 -9.69
CA THR A 58 1.21 -5.99 -9.82
C THR A 58 1.97 -5.07 -10.77
N ALA A 59 3.29 -5.00 -10.68
CA ALA A 59 4.13 -4.24 -11.61
C ALA A 59 3.95 -4.74 -13.05
N ALA A 60 3.94 -6.07 -13.27
CA ALA A 60 3.71 -6.63 -14.59
C ALA A 60 2.32 -6.27 -15.14
N LYS A 61 1.28 -6.29 -14.30
CA LYS A 61 -0.07 -5.84 -14.67
C LYS A 61 -0.14 -4.35 -14.96
N ALA A 62 0.57 -3.53 -14.19
CA ALA A 62 0.64 -2.10 -14.40
C ALA A 62 1.33 -1.75 -15.72
N GLN A 63 2.42 -2.42 -16.06
CA GLN A 63 3.08 -2.25 -17.36
C GLN A 63 2.16 -2.65 -18.52
N ALA A 64 1.53 -3.82 -18.43
CA ALA A 64 0.59 -4.30 -19.47
C ALA A 64 -0.64 -3.40 -19.64
N ASN A 65 -0.99 -2.63 -18.61
CA ASN A 65 -2.11 -1.69 -18.61
C ASN A 65 -1.69 -0.25 -18.96
N ALA A 66 -0.42 -0.01 -19.31
CA ALA A 66 0.15 1.33 -19.48
C ALA A 66 -0.24 2.30 -18.34
N THR A 67 -0.12 1.80 -17.10
CA THR A 67 -0.48 2.54 -15.90
C THR A 67 0.40 3.77 -15.73
N HIS A 68 -0.21 4.95 -15.64
CA HIS A 68 0.45 6.23 -15.38
C HIS A 68 0.16 6.76 -13.97
N ARG A 69 -0.82 6.18 -13.27
CA ARG A 69 -1.13 6.51 -11.87
C ARG A 69 -1.50 5.26 -11.09
N TRP A 70 -1.03 5.13 -9.87
CA TRP A 70 -1.40 4.02 -9.00
C TRP A 70 -1.39 4.39 -7.52
N VAL A 71 -2.12 3.63 -6.72
CA VAL A 71 -2.12 3.68 -5.26
C VAL A 71 -1.99 2.28 -4.71
N PHE A 72 -1.04 2.06 -3.81
CA PHE A 72 -0.88 0.86 -3.01
C PHE A 72 -1.30 1.19 -1.58
N ALA A 73 -2.18 0.39 -0.96
CA ALA A 73 -2.53 0.54 0.45
C ALA A 73 -2.59 -0.81 1.18
N VAL A 74 -2.20 -0.81 2.45
CA VAL A 74 -2.25 -2.01 3.30
C VAL A 74 -2.38 -1.60 4.78
N ALA A 75 -3.16 -2.37 5.53
CA ALA A 75 -3.33 -2.15 6.97
C ALA A 75 -2.17 -2.76 7.77
N GLN A 76 -1.53 -1.99 8.65
CA GLN A 76 -0.36 -2.37 9.45
C GLN A 76 -0.46 -1.76 10.86
N VAL A 77 0.43 -2.17 11.76
CA VAL A 77 0.68 -1.48 13.03
C VAL A 77 1.98 -0.71 12.90
N TRP A 78 1.95 0.59 13.18
CA TRP A 78 3.11 1.46 13.18
C TRP A 78 3.61 1.70 14.60
N TYR A 79 4.92 1.85 14.72
CA TYR A 79 5.60 2.32 15.91
C TYR A 79 6.66 3.33 15.49
N ASP A 80 6.61 4.52 16.09
CA ASP A 80 7.60 5.58 15.88
C ASP A 80 8.48 5.67 17.12
N ASP A 81 9.78 5.39 16.96
CA ASP A 81 10.76 5.48 18.05
C ASP A 81 11.40 6.88 18.19
N GLY A 82 10.97 7.84 17.37
CA GLY A 82 11.51 9.20 17.30
C GLY A 82 12.60 9.36 16.24
N ASP A 83 13.14 8.27 15.69
CA ASP A 83 14.13 8.27 14.60
C ASP A 83 13.56 7.60 13.34
N THR A 84 12.77 6.54 13.49
CA THR A 84 12.21 5.75 12.39
C THR A 84 10.80 5.25 12.67
N ILE A 85 9.99 5.18 11.62
CA ILE A 85 8.71 4.48 11.65
C ILE A 85 8.96 3.02 11.29
N GLN A 86 8.69 2.14 12.25
CA GLN A 86 8.64 0.69 12.07
C GLN A 86 7.20 0.24 11.81
N ALA A 87 7.03 -0.82 11.03
CA ALA A 87 5.72 -1.39 10.75
C ALA A 87 5.72 -2.91 10.89
N ARG A 88 4.65 -3.45 11.46
CA ARG A 88 4.39 -4.89 11.56
C ARG A 88 2.97 -5.25 11.11
N PRO A 89 2.69 -6.52 10.76
CA PRO A 89 1.32 -6.93 10.43
C PRO A 89 0.38 -6.85 11.63
N LEU A 90 -0.88 -6.49 11.38
CA LEU A 90 -1.94 -6.34 12.40
C LEU A 90 -2.20 -7.62 13.20
N HIS A 91 -2.12 -8.78 12.57
CA HIS A 91 -2.53 -10.06 13.15
C HIS A 91 -1.44 -10.76 13.97
N THR A 92 -0.26 -10.15 14.16
CA THR A 92 0.89 -10.84 14.76
C THR A 92 0.97 -10.74 16.28
N ALA A 93 0.45 -9.66 16.88
CA ALA A 93 0.47 -9.44 18.33
C ALA A 93 -0.53 -8.34 18.76
N PRO A 94 -1.01 -8.36 20.02
CA PRO A 94 -1.77 -7.25 20.60
C PRO A 94 -1.02 -5.92 20.51
N LEU A 95 -1.76 -4.83 20.37
CA LEU A 95 -1.20 -3.48 20.34
C LEU A 95 -0.45 -3.14 21.64
N GLN A 96 0.76 -2.63 21.52
CA GLN A 96 1.62 -2.19 22.61
C GLN A 96 1.50 -0.67 22.82
N PRO A 97 1.88 -0.14 23.99
CA PRO A 97 1.93 1.31 24.21
C PRO A 97 2.81 2.02 23.17
N GLY A 98 2.29 3.07 22.54
CA GLY A 98 2.98 3.82 21.49
C GLY A 98 2.81 3.25 20.08
N GLU A 99 2.19 2.08 19.93
CA GLU A 99 1.80 1.56 18.62
C GLU A 99 0.45 2.11 18.17
N ILE A 100 0.29 2.27 16.85
CA ILE A 100 -0.92 2.79 16.22
C ILE A 100 -1.31 1.87 15.06
N GLU A 101 -2.59 1.49 14.97
CA GLU A 101 -3.10 0.80 13.78
C GLU A 101 -3.29 1.81 12.64
N THR A 102 -2.76 1.49 11.46
CA THR A 102 -2.73 2.40 10.31
C THR A 102 -3.05 1.66 9.02
N ILE A 103 -3.60 2.37 8.04
CA ILE A 103 -3.56 1.98 6.63
C ILE A 103 -2.44 2.78 5.99
N SER A 104 -1.28 2.15 5.79
CA SER A 104 -0.18 2.72 5.02
C SER A 104 -0.62 2.85 3.56
N TRP A 105 -0.33 3.97 2.93
CA TRP A 105 -0.48 4.09 1.48
C TRP A 105 0.70 4.80 0.81
N MET A 106 0.96 4.36 -0.42
CA MET A 106 1.92 4.95 -1.35
C MET A 106 1.19 5.18 -2.66
N SER A 107 1.30 6.39 -3.20
CA SER A 107 0.76 6.71 -4.52
C SER A 107 1.86 7.16 -5.46
N TYR A 108 1.62 6.96 -6.74
CA TYR A 108 2.45 7.49 -7.80
C TYR A 108 1.55 8.07 -8.90
N ASP A 109 2.00 9.19 -9.44
CA ASP A 109 1.45 9.81 -10.62
C ASP A 109 2.63 10.20 -11.54
N ALA A 110 2.47 10.00 -12.84
CA ALA A 110 3.52 10.35 -13.81
C ALA A 110 3.88 11.84 -13.82
N ASP A 111 2.94 12.71 -13.46
CA ASP A 111 3.11 14.16 -13.45
C ASP A 111 3.54 14.71 -12.08
N ASP A 112 3.13 14.05 -10.97
CA ASP A 112 3.41 14.53 -9.60
C ASP A 112 4.46 13.72 -8.85
N GLY A 113 4.86 12.56 -9.37
CA GLY A 113 5.80 11.67 -8.70
C GLY A 113 5.14 10.83 -7.59
N ILE A 114 5.88 10.59 -6.51
CA ILE A 114 5.46 9.70 -5.42
C ILE A 114 5.01 10.52 -4.22
N ASP A 115 3.89 10.10 -3.65
CA ASP A 115 3.36 10.62 -2.40
C ASP A 115 3.14 9.44 -1.41
N TYR A 116 3.26 9.71 -0.12
CA TYR A 116 3.06 8.71 0.95
C TYR A 116 2.16 9.27 2.03
N GLY A 117 1.48 8.36 2.72
CA GLY A 117 0.66 8.75 3.85
C GLY A 117 0.07 7.58 4.59
N ARG A 118 -0.88 7.90 5.46
CA ARG A 118 -1.60 6.89 6.23
C ARG A 118 -3.06 7.27 6.46
N VAL A 119 -3.86 6.31 6.89
CA VAL A 119 -5.11 6.53 7.60
C VAL A 119 -4.97 5.88 8.97
N GLN A 120 -5.05 6.65 10.05
CA GLN A 120 -5.02 6.08 11.40
C GLN A 120 -6.38 5.46 11.74
N PHE A 121 -6.37 4.43 12.58
CA PHE A 121 -7.61 3.94 13.17
C PHE A 121 -7.41 3.36 14.55
N ALA A 122 -8.49 3.37 15.33
CA ALA A 122 -8.55 2.74 16.64
C ALA A 122 -9.78 1.86 16.73
N ARG A 123 -9.76 0.86 17.61
CA ARG A 123 -10.90 -0.04 17.83
C ARG A 123 -11.71 0.41 19.03
N ARG A 124 -13.03 0.37 18.86
CA ARG A 124 -13.98 0.47 19.98
C ARG A 124 -13.86 -0.76 20.89
N PRO A 125 -14.44 -0.72 22.11
CA PRO A 125 -14.44 -1.87 23.01
C PRO A 125 -15.08 -3.15 22.43
N ASP A 126 -15.97 -3.02 21.43
CA ASP A 126 -16.58 -4.13 20.71
C ASP A 126 -15.71 -4.66 19.56
N GLY A 127 -14.53 -4.07 19.32
CA GLY A 127 -13.59 -4.43 18.27
C GLY A 127 -13.78 -3.70 16.94
N GLU A 128 -14.85 -2.90 16.79
CA GLU A 128 -15.15 -2.18 15.55
C GLU A 128 -14.11 -1.08 15.29
N PRO A 129 -13.47 -1.03 14.10
CA PRO A 129 -12.50 0.01 13.77
C PRO A 129 -13.17 1.34 13.45
N VAL A 130 -12.63 2.41 14.01
CA VAL A 130 -12.97 3.82 13.73
C VAL A 130 -11.77 4.45 13.06
N PHE A 131 -11.96 4.90 11.81
CA PHE A 131 -10.90 5.45 10.98
C PHE A 131 -10.93 6.97 11.03
N ASP A 132 -9.74 7.57 11.06
CA ASP A 132 -9.53 9.01 10.86
C ASP A 132 -9.48 9.35 9.36
N ASP A 133 -9.25 10.63 9.06
CA ASP A 133 -9.01 11.09 7.70
C ASP A 133 -7.63 10.65 7.18
N ALA A 134 -7.46 10.64 5.86
CA ALA A 134 -6.17 10.33 5.24
C ALA A 134 -5.16 11.48 5.48
N GLU A 135 -4.02 11.15 6.08
CA GLU A 135 -2.90 12.04 6.32
C GLU A 135 -1.85 11.88 5.22
N TYR A 136 -1.29 12.99 4.76
CA TYR A 136 -0.17 13.06 3.82
C TYR A 136 1.12 13.44 4.54
N PHE A 137 2.23 12.75 4.22
CA PHE A 137 3.54 13.13 4.71
C PHE A 137 4.27 13.98 3.66
N ALA A 138 4.48 15.26 4.00
CA ALA A 138 5.26 16.18 3.17
C ALA A 138 6.77 16.05 3.38
N GLU A 139 7.20 15.38 4.46
CA GLU A 139 8.60 15.12 4.73
C GLU A 139 9.07 13.90 3.93
N PRO A 140 10.31 13.92 3.39
CA PRO A 140 10.86 12.76 2.68
C PRO A 140 10.95 11.58 3.65
N MET A 141 9.96 10.69 3.62
CA MET A 141 10.13 9.36 4.20
C MET A 141 11.29 8.74 3.44
N GLN A 142 12.43 8.50 4.10
CA GLN A 142 13.42 7.60 3.52
C GLN A 142 12.70 6.28 3.32
N PRO A 143 12.49 5.83 2.07
CA PRO A 143 11.83 4.56 1.86
C PRO A 143 12.81 3.54 2.41
N LEU A 144 12.54 3.04 3.61
CA LEU A 144 13.12 1.78 4.03
C LEU A 144 12.86 0.83 2.86
N ASN A 145 13.86 0.03 2.48
CA ASN A 145 13.84 -0.87 1.31
C ASN A 145 12.66 -1.90 1.29
N ARG A 146 11.74 -1.78 2.26
CA ARG A 146 10.64 -2.66 2.63
C ARG A 146 9.31 -1.92 2.77
N LEU A 147 9.20 -0.64 2.37
CA LEU A 147 7.89 0.03 2.35
C LEU A 147 6.95 -0.67 1.35
N PRO A 148 5.66 -0.83 1.70
CA PRO A 148 4.72 -1.43 0.77
C PRO A 148 4.62 -0.68 -0.55
N GLY A 149 4.72 -1.41 -1.67
CA GLY A 149 4.72 -0.84 -3.02
C GLY A 149 6.10 -0.38 -3.53
N SER A 150 7.15 -0.41 -2.71
CA SER A 150 8.48 0.05 -3.11
C SER A 150 9.18 -0.86 -4.13
N ALA A 151 8.95 -2.17 -4.10
CA ALA A 151 9.48 -3.09 -5.11
C ALA A 151 8.72 -2.92 -6.42
N MET A 152 7.39 -2.79 -6.36
CA MET A 152 6.56 -2.48 -7.53
C MET A 152 7.02 -1.20 -8.20
N HIS A 153 7.20 -0.10 -7.44
CA HIS A 153 7.66 1.17 -7.97
C HIS A 153 9.03 1.03 -8.66
N ARG A 154 10.00 0.40 -8.00
CA ARG A 154 11.34 0.16 -8.57
C ARG A 154 11.28 -0.60 -9.89
N LEU A 155 10.43 -1.62 -9.99
CA LEU A 155 10.27 -2.39 -11.23
C LEU A 155 9.68 -1.55 -12.36
N LEU A 156 8.73 -0.66 -12.06
CA LEU A 156 8.12 0.23 -13.05
C LEU A 156 9.09 1.29 -13.57
N VAL A 157 9.96 1.83 -12.72
CA VAL A 157 10.94 2.86 -13.13
C VAL A 157 12.23 2.29 -13.70
N ALA A 158 12.52 1.00 -13.51
CA ALA A 158 13.72 0.35 -14.04
C ALA A 158 13.74 0.22 -15.58
N GLY A 159 12.60 0.48 -16.25
CA GLY A 159 12.51 0.42 -17.71
C GLY A 159 12.70 -0.98 -18.29
N ILE A 160 12.43 -2.03 -17.51
CA ILE A 160 12.54 -3.43 -17.96
C ILE A 160 11.46 -3.70 -19.02
N PRO A 161 11.83 -4.02 -20.28
CA PRO A 161 10.86 -4.37 -21.31
C PRO A 161 10.18 -5.70 -20.98
N ASP A 162 8.86 -5.77 -21.18
CA ASP A 162 8.04 -6.97 -20.96
C ASP A 162 8.35 -7.68 -19.63
N LEU A 163 8.07 -6.97 -18.54
CA LEU A 163 8.28 -7.44 -17.18
C LEU A 163 7.60 -8.79 -16.95
N ALA A 164 6.44 -9.05 -17.57
CA ALA A 164 5.74 -10.33 -17.46
C ALA A 164 6.56 -11.50 -18.03
N ALA A 165 7.25 -11.31 -19.16
CA ALA A 165 8.12 -12.33 -19.75
C ALA A 165 9.39 -12.58 -18.93
N ALA A 166 9.83 -11.60 -18.12
CA ALA A 166 10.98 -11.73 -17.24
C ALA A 166 10.68 -12.50 -15.93
N LEU A 167 9.41 -12.82 -15.65
CA LEU A 167 9.02 -13.54 -14.44
C LEU A 167 9.04 -15.06 -14.63
N PRO A 168 9.42 -15.83 -13.59
CA PRO A 168 9.26 -17.27 -13.62
C PRO A 168 7.78 -17.63 -13.86
N GLN A 169 7.51 -18.40 -14.91
CA GLN A 169 6.18 -18.97 -15.10
C GLN A 169 5.96 -20.04 -14.03
N ARG A 170 4.90 -19.86 -13.23
CA ARG A 170 4.45 -20.87 -12.27
C ARG A 170 3.69 -21.99 -12.96
#